data_AF-A0A7T5ULR2-F1
#
_entry.id   AF-A0A7T5ULR2-F1
#
_cell.length_a   1.000
_cell.length_b   1.000
_cell.length_c   1.000
_cell.angle_alpha   90.00
_cell.angle_beta   90.00
_cell.angle_gamma   90.00
#
_symmetry.space_group_name_H-M   'P 1'
#
loop_
_entity.id
_entity.type
_entity.pdbx_description
1 polymer ?
#
loop_
_entity_poly.entity_id
_entity_poly.type
_entity_poly.pdbx_seq_one_letter_code
_entity_poly.pdbx_strand_id
1 'polypeptide(L)'
;MERLTHSGNFNYEIIKTSKKDRFEYSIGDFKYTPPGWVKIEKMWFPLGYKVVTQKNQSLGLRRNPTIYTYKIGEWNIMPDDQIIGDDVDEGGIFSGASLASARKTQKYCLERQKDPFETRIFFAAVYKPFLANGYKVKSQGIMLLEELK
;
A
#
# COMPACT_ATOMS: atom_id res chain seq x y z
N MET A 1 -18.74 -13.88 2.44
CA MET A 1 -17.70 -14.87 2.82
C MET A 1 -16.64 -14.07 3.57
N GLU A 2 -16.74 -14.02 4.89
CA GLU A 2 -15.93 -13.15 5.75
C GLU A 2 -14.80 -13.97 6.40
N ARG A 3 -13.59 -13.40 6.45
CA ARG A 3 -12.51 -13.85 7.32
C ARG A 3 -12.10 -12.67 8.19
N LEU A 4 -12.47 -12.74 9.46
CA LEU A 4 -11.87 -11.91 10.51
C LEU A 4 -10.42 -12.39 10.69
N THR A 5 -9.46 -11.51 10.43
CA THR A 5 -8.05 -11.78 10.71
C THR A 5 -7.58 -10.76 11.73
N HIS A 6 -6.96 -11.25 12.80
CA HIS A 6 -6.43 -10.42 13.87
C HIS A 6 -4.94 -10.20 13.59
N SER A 7 -4.54 -8.99 13.21
CA SER A 7 -3.13 -8.57 13.25
C SER A 7 -3.03 -7.20 13.90
N GLY A 8 -2.52 -7.16 15.13
CA GLY A 8 -2.42 -5.94 15.95
C GLY A 8 -3.67 -5.62 16.79
N ASN A 9 -3.70 -4.41 17.36
CA ASN A 9 -4.75 -3.89 18.26
C ASN A 9 -6.12 -3.62 17.58
N PHE A 10 -6.27 -3.96 16.29
CA PHE A 10 -7.43 -3.60 15.49
C PHE A 10 -8.14 -4.83 14.92
N ASN A 11 -9.47 -4.81 14.98
CA ASN A 11 -10.30 -5.75 14.23
C ASN A 11 -10.48 -5.22 12.81
N TYR A 12 -10.14 -6.04 11.80
CA TYR A 12 -10.36 -5.69 10.41
C TYR A 12 -10.98 -6.80 9.57
N GLU A 13 -11.64 -6.39 8.49
CA GLU A 13 -12.30 -7.26 7.52
C GLU A 13 -11.89 -6.86 6.11
N ILE A 14 -11.25 -7.78 5.37
CA ILE A 14 -10.84 -7.53 3.98
C ILE A 14 -11.91 -8.05 3.02
N ILE A 15 -12.50 -7.14 2.25
CA ILE A 15 -13.39 -7.46 1.14
C ILE A 15 -12.62 -7.33 -0.17
N LYS A 16 -12.28 -8.49 -0.75
CA LYS A 16 -11.74 -8.55 -2.11
C LYS A 16 -12.90 -8.52 -3.09
N THR A 17 -12.93 -7.53 -3.95
CA THR A 17 -13.97 -7.37 -4.96
C THR A 17 -13.49 -7.90 -6.31
N SER A 18 -14.35 -8.67 -6.99
CA SER A 18 -14.14 -9.00 -8.40
C SER A 18 -14.07 -7.70 -9.21
N LYS A 19 -13.48 -7.71 -10.41
CA LYS A 19 -13.40 -6.48 -11.25
C LYS A 19 -14.77 -5.82 -11.47
N LYS A 20 -15.86 -6.60 -11.49
CA LYS A 20 -17.22 -6.13 -11.74
C LYS A 20 -17.87 -5.50 -10.50
N ASP A 21 -17.38 -5.83 -9.31
CA ASP A 21 -17.98 -5.42 -8.03
C ASP A 21 -17.13 -4.35 -7.31
N ARG A 22 -16.10 -3.84 -7.96
CA ARG A 22 -15.27 -2.77 -7.41
C ARG A 22 -16.01 -1.45 -7.50
N PHE A 23 -16.07 -0.75 -6.38
CA PHE A 23 -16.55 0.64 -6.31
C PHE A 23 -15.38 1.62 -6.18
N GLU A 24 -15.62 2.84 -6.64
CA GLU A 24 -14.63 3.93 -6.71
C GLU A 24 -14.40 4.55 -5.33
N TYR A 25 -13.14 4.83 -5.00
CA TYR A 25 -12.78 5.77 -3.96
C TYR A 25 -12.75 7.17 -4.56
N SER A 26 -13.40 8.13 -3.91
CA SER A 26 -13.40 9.53 -4.33
C SER A 26 -13.14 10.47 -3.15
N ILE A 27 -12.32 11.49 -3.36
CA ILE A 27 -12.12 12.61 -2.44
C ILE A 27 -11.83 13.87 -3.25
N GLY A 28 -12.70 14.89 -3.14
CA GLY A 28 -12.66 16.03 -4.05
C GLY A 28 -12.71 15.56 -5.51
N ASP A 29 -11.77 16.04 -6.33
CA ASP A 29 -11.63 15.67 -7.74
C ASP A 29 -10.83 14.37 -7.96
N PHE A 30 -10.20 13.82 -6.92
CA PHE A 30 -9.41 12.59 -7.02
C PHE A 30 -10.31 11.35 -6.96
N LYS A 31 -10.12 10.45 -7.92
CA LYS A 31 -10.90 9.22 -8.08
C LYS A 31 -10.03 8.05 -8.49
N TYR A 32 -10.23 6.88 -7.89
CA TYR A 32 -9.65 5.62 -8.39
C TYR A 32 -10.40 4.39 -7.87
N THR A 33 -10.25 3.29 -8.59
CA THR A 33 -10.90 2.02 -8.23
C THR A 33 -9.89 1.07 -7.57
N PRO A 34 -9.92 0.90 -6.23
CA PRO A 34 -9.00 -0.01 -5.55
C PRO A 34 -9.30 -1.48 -5.86
N PRO A 35 -8.32 -2.39 -5.65
CA PRO A 35 -8.49 -3.83 -5.82
C PRO A 35 -9.51 -4.47 -4.87
N GLY A 36 -9.82 -3.79 -3.77
CA GLY A 36 -10.76 -4.19 -2.76
C GLY A 36 -10.83 -3.13 -1.66
N TRP A 37 -11.47 -3.48 -0.57
CA TRP A 37 -11.69 -2.60 0.57
C TRP A 37 -11.40 -3.33 1.87
N VAL A 38 -11.05 -2.58 2.90
CA VAL A 38 -10.88 -3.11 4.24
C VAL A 38 -11.65 -2.26 5.23
N LYS A 39 -12.41 -2.92 6.09
CA LYS A 39 -13.08 -2.28 7.23
C LYS A 39 -12.16 -2.35 8.44
N ILE A 40 -11.86 -1.22 9.07
CA ILE A 40 -11.08 -1.14 10.32
C ILE A 40 -11.89 -0.30 11.30
N GLU A 41 -12.23 -0.87 12.47
CA GLU A 41 -12.97 -0.15 13.55
C GLU A 41 -14.24 0.60 13.11
N LYS A 42 -14.92 0.13 12.06
CA LYS A 42 -16.13 0.70 11.40
C LYS A 42 -15.88 1.67 10.24
N MET A 43 -14.63 2.01 9.91
CA MET A 43 -14.31 2.83 8.73
C MET A 43 -13.84 1.97 7.56
N TRP A 44 -14.22 2.35 6.35
CA TRP A 44 -13.78 1.70 5.12
C TRP A 44 -12.57 2.40 4.53
N PHE A 45 -11.55 1.61 4.20
CA PHE A 45 -10.34 2.06 3.55
C PHE A 45 -10.12 1.31 2.25
N PRO A 46 -9.58 1.96 1.21
CA PRO A 46 -9.11 1.27 0.03
C PRO A 46 -8.02 0.25 0.37
N LEU A 47 -8.09 -0.92 -0.26
CA LEU A 47 -7.05 -1.94 -0.15
C LEU A 47 -5.93 -1.66 -1.17
N GLY A 48 -4.68 -1.88 -0.77
CA GLY A 48 -3.50 -1.81 -1.64
C GLY A 48 -2.54 -2.98 -1.38
N TYR A 49 -1.45 -3.01 -2.14
CA TYR A 49 -0.39 -4.00 -2.00
C TYR A 49 0.93 -3.31 -1.65
N LYS A 50 1.39 -3.42 -0.42
CA LYS A 50 2.65 -2.82 -0.01
C LYS A 50 3.79 -3.83 -0.15
N VAL A 51 4.87 -3.41 -0.82
CA VAL A 51 6.12 -4.17 -0.89
C VAL A 51 7.12 -3.52 0.06
N VAL A 52 7.74 -4.32 0.92
CA VAL A 52 8.74 -3.89 1.91
C VAL A 52 9.94 -4.83 1.91
N THR A 53 11.07 -4.38 2.44
CA THR A 53 12.21 -5.26 2.70
C THR A 53 11.85 -6.33 3.75
N GLN A 54 12.70 -7.36 3.92
CA GLN A 54 12.56 -8.35 5.00
C GLN A 54 12.44 -7.72 6.40
N LYS A 55 13.05 -6.53 6.60
CA LYS A 55 13.00 -5.75 7.84
C LYS A 55 11.81 -4.77 7.92
N ASN A 56 10.80 -4.94 7.06
CA ASN A 56 9.64 -4.06 6.94
C ASN A 56 10.01 -2.61 6.62
N GLN A 57 11.01 -2.36 5.78
CA GLN A 57 11.42 -1.01 5.41
C GLN A 57 10.92 -0.65 4.00
N SER A 58 10.84 0.65 3.69
CA SER A 58 10.68 1.10 2.32
C SER A 58 11.87 0.61 1.49
N LEU A 59 11.62 0.40 0.20
CA LEU A 59 12.58 -0.23 -0.69
C LEU A 59 13.77 0.67 -1.05
N GLY A 60 13.70 1.98 -0.76
CA GLY A 60 14.75 2.94 -1.11
C GLY A 60 15.06 3.00 -2.62
N LEU A 61 14.07 2.74 -3.47
CA LEU A 61 14.28 2.65 -4.91
C LEU A 61 14.37 4.02 -5.58
N ARG A 62 15.12 4.07 -6.69
CA ARG A 62 15.28 5.25 -7.55
C ARG A 62 15.85 6.45 -6.78
N ARG A 63 15.23 7.62 -6.89
CA ARG A 63 15.68 8.90 -6.33
C ARG A 63 15.11 9.16 -4.94
N ASN A 64 14.44 8.20 -4.31
CA ASN A 64 13.86 8.39 -2.97
C ASN A 64 14.78 7.77 -1.90
N PRO A 65 15.64 8.56 -1.24
CA PRO A 65 16.55 8.06 -0.23
C PRO A 65 15.85 7.74 1.11
N THR A 66 14.57 8.09 1.26
CA THR A 66 13.89 8.03 2.56
C THR A 66 13.54 6.59 2.93
N ILE A 67 14.30 6.03 3.87
CA ILE A 67 14.03 4.71 4.45
C ILE A 67 13.04 4.87 5.61
N TYR A 68 11.83 4.38 5.39
CA TYR A 68 10.75 4.37 6.37
C TYR A 68 10.55 2.94 6.88
N THR A 69 10.54 2.73 8.19
CA THR A 69 10.28 1.40 8.78
C THR A 69 8.81 1.30 9.17
N TYR A 70 8.13 0.29 8.64
CA TYR A 70 6.71 0.07 8.85
C TYR A 70 6.46 -0.91 10.00
N LYS A 71 5.54 -0.54 10.89
CA LYS A 71 5.02 -1.46 11.89
C LYS A 71 3.77 -2.18 11.35
N ILE A 72 3.69 -3.49 11.60
CA ILE A 72 2.55 -4.32 11.17
C ILE A 72 1.39 -4.10 12.13
N GLY A 73 0.17 -3.97 11.59
CA GLY A 73 -1.04 -3.71 12.39
C GLY A 73 -1.13 -2.30 12.98
N GLU A 74 -0.23 -1.38 12.60
CA GLU A 74 -0.25 0.01 13.03
C GLU A 74 -0.38 0.96 11.82
N TRP A 75 -1.03 2.10 12.04
CA TRP A 75 -1.03 3.18 11.05
C TRP A 75 0.34 3.82 10.96
N ASN A 76 0.93 3.73 9.77
CA ASN A 76 2.18 4.39 9.42
C ASN A 76 1.80 5.62 8.58
N ILE A 77 1.72 6.78 9.24
CA ILE A 77 1.25 8.03 8.65
C ILE A 77 2.45 8.96 8.43
N MET A 78 2.59 9.46 7.21
CA MET A 78 3.57 10.47 6.88
C MET A 78 3.08 11.86 7.31
N PRO A 79 3.96 12.72 7.85
CA PRO A 79 3.66 14.13 8.11
C PRO A 79 3.18 14.87 6.85
N ASP A 80 2.29 15.86 7.03
CA ASP A 80 1.66 16.58 5.92
C ASP A 80 2.67 17.35 5.05
N ASP A 81 3.74 17.87 5.66
CA ASP A 81 4.84 18.60 4.99
C ASP A 81 5.72 17.70 4.10
N GLN A 82 5.57 16.37 4.21
CA GLN A 82 6.26 15.40 3.38
C GLN A 82 5.35 14.83 2.27
N ILE A 83 4.13 15.35 2.10
CA ILE A 83 3.22 14.94 1.04
C ILE A 83 3.49 15.79 -0.21
N ILE A 84 3.88 15.12 -1.31
CA ILE A 84 4.05 15.76 -2.61
C ILE A 84 3.00 15.17 -3.56
N GLY A 85 2.03 15.99 -3.96
CA GLY A 85 0.82 15.58 -4.68
C GLY A 85 1.02 15.22 -6.16
N ASP A 86 2.22 15.32 -6.70
CA ASP A 86 2.54 15.01 -8.09
C ASP A 86 3.03 13.56 -8.29
N ASP A 87 3.30 13.19 -9.55
CA ASP A 87 3.78 11.84 -9.92
C ASP A 87 5.30 11.64 -9.72
N VAL A 88 5.99 12.56 -9.04
CA VAL A 88 7.42 12.34 -8.75
C VAL A 88 7.60 11.19 -7.76
N ASP A 89 8.77 10.57 -7.81
CA ASP A 89 9.09 9.40 -6.98
C ASP A 89 9.41 9.76 -5.50
N GLU A 90 8.94 10.91 -5.01
CA GLU A 90 9.16 11.43 -3.66
C GLU A 90 7.84 11.88 -3.02
N GLY A 91 7.81 12.00 -1.69
CA GLY A 91 6.69 12.58 -0.95
C GLY A 91 5.40 11.77 -0.96
N GLY A 92 5.27 10.87 0.01
CA GLY A 92 4.15 9.96 0.18
C GLY A 92 4.55 8.48 0.27
N ILE A 93 3.60 7.66 0.69
CA ILE A 93 3.77 6.22 0.82
C ILE A 93 3.21 5.52 -0.41
N PHE A 94 4.08 4.81 -1.12
CA PHE A 94 3.75 4.06 -2.33
C PHE A 94 3.25 2.65 -2.03
N SER A 95 2.15 2.26 -2.69
CA SER A 95 1.62 0.90 -2.75
C SER A 95 1.35 0.50 -4.19
N GLY A 96 1.44 -0.79 -4.52
CA GLY A 96 1.00 -1.31 -5.81
C GLY A 96 -0.52 -1.25 -5.94
N ALA A 97 -1.01 -0.80 -7.10
CA ALA A 97 -2.45 -0.75 -7.42
C ALA A 97 -3.04 -2.16 -7.68
N SER A 98 -2.18 -3.14 -7.95
CA SER A 98 -2.52 -4.55 -8.14
C SER A 98 -1.46 -5.49 -7.57
N LEU A 99 -1.84 -6.76 -7.35
CA LEU A 99 -0.87 -7.79 -6.96
C LEU A 99 0.20 -7.99 -8.04
N ALA A 100 -0.18 -7.88 -9.32
CA ALA A 100 0.76 -7.97 -10.44
C ALA A 100 1.82 -6.86 -10.39
N SER A 101 1.43 -5.61 -10.09
CA SER A 101 2.40 -4.51 -9.91
C SER A 101 3.31 -4.72 -8.71
N ALA A 102 2.78 -5.25 -7.59
CA ALA A 102 3.59 -5.57 -6.42
C ALA A 102 4.62 -6.67 -6.72
N ARG A 103 4.21 -7.76 -7.39
CA ARG A 103 5.11 -8.84 -7.81
C ARG A 103 6.16 -8.38 -8.83
N LYS A 104 5.81 -7.47 -9.75
CA LYS A 104 6.79 -6.84 -10.65
C LYS A 104 7.85 -6.07 -9.85
N THR A 105 7.46 -5.41 -8.76
CA THR A 105 8.37 -4.66 -7.89
C THR A 105 9.29 -5.59 -7.10
N GLN A 106 8.74 -6.68 -6.53
CA GLN A 106 9.53 -7.73 -5.87
C GLN A 106 10.56 -8.33 -6.83
N LYS A 107 10.15 -8.71 -8.04
CA LYS A 107 11.04 -9.20 -9.10
C LYS A 107 12.15 -8.20 -9.43
N TYR A 108 11.81 -6.91 -9.53
CA TYR A 108 12.78 -5.85 -9.78
C TYR A 108 13.83 -5.74 -8.66
N CYS A 109 13.43 -5.85 -7.38
CA CYS A 109 14.34 -5.81 -6.25
C CYS A 109 15.29 -7.02 -6.21
N LEU A 110 14.78 -8.20 -6.58
CA LEU A 110 15.54 -9.45 -6.55
C LEU A 110 16.48 -9.64 -7.75
N GLU A 111 16.13 -9.12 -8.93
CA GLU A 111 16.86 -9.45 -10.17
C GLU A 111 17.59 -8.27 -10.81
N ARG A 112 17.22 -7.02 -10.48
CA ARG A 112 17.66 -5.84 -11.24
C ARG A 112 18.33 -4.74 -10.42
N GLN A 113 18.39 -4.88 -9.09
CA GLN A 113 19.15 -3.97 -8.24
C GLN A 113 20.64 -4.26 -8.33
N LYS A 114 21.47 -3.23 -8.10
CA LYS A 114 22.92 -3.39 -7.99
C LYS A 114 23.30 -4.30 -6.82
N ASP A 115 22.54 -4.18 -5.73
CA ASP A 115 22.58 -5.06 -4.57
C ASP A 115 21.18 -5.68 -4.41
N PRO A 116 20.95 -6.88 -4.97
CA PRO A 116 19.66 -7.54 -4.91
C PRO A 116 19.25 -7.92 -3.49
N PHE A 117 17.96 -7.78 -3.19
CA PHE A 117 17.44 -8.16 -1.88
C PHE A 117 16.02 -8.71 -1.98
N GLU A 118 15.70 -9.56 -1.02
CA GLU A 118 14.36 -10.12 -0.88
C GLU A 118 13.37 -9.10 -0.31
N THR A 119 12.12 -9.23 -0.73
CA THR A 119 11.02 -8.38 -0.28
C THR A 119 9.80 -9.19 0.08
N ARG A 120 9.01 -8.65 1.00
CA ARG A 120 7.72 -9.18 1.43
C ARG A 120 6.59 -8.33 0.83
N ILE A 121 5.44 -8.94 0.58
CA ILE A 121 4.25 -8.24 0.09
C ILE A 121 3.16 -8.35 1.14
N PHE A 122 2.50 -7.23 1.44
CA PHE A 122 1.37 -7.19 2.37
C PHE A 122 0.14 -6.63 1.67
N PHE A 123 -1.04 -7.12 2.07
CA PHE A 123 -2.23 -6.29 2.01
C PHE A 123 -2.04 -5.08 2.91
N ALA A 124 -2.42 -3.92 2.40
CA ALA A 124 -2.35 -2.69 3.14
C ALA A 124 -3.68 -1.93 3.07
N ALA A 125 -4.14 -1.40 4.20
CA ALA A 125 -5.14 -0.35 4.19
C ALA A 125 -4.48 0.96 3.75
N VAL A 126 -5.10 1.70 2.83
CA VAL A 126 -4.56 2.93 2.28
C VAL A 126 -5.29 4.13 2.89
N TYR A 127 -4.54 5.01 3.54
CA TYR A 127 -5.08 6.22 4.18
C TYR A 127 -4.78 7.46 3.32
N LYS A 128 -5.85 8.20 2.99
CA LYS A 128 -5.83 9.41 2.14
C LYS A 128 -4.94 9.23 0.90
N PRO A 129 -5.33 8.34 -0.03
CA PRO A 129 -4.71 8.29 -1.34
C PRO A 129 -4.97 9.60 -2.08
N PHE A 130 -3.94 10.11 -2.74
CA PHE A 130 -3.98 11.39 -3.46
C PHE A 130 -3.43 11.28 -4.89
N LEU A 131 -2.81 10.15 -5.23
CA LEU A 131 -2.41 9.83 -6.60
C LEU A 131 -2.58 8.34 -6.84
N ALA A 132 -3.15 7.97 -7.98
CA ALA A 132 -3.26 6.59 -8.41
C ALA A 132 -3.13 6.50 -9.92
N ASN A 133 -2.39 5.50 -10.38
CA ASN A 133 -2.33 5.13 -11.79
C ASN A 133 -2.43 3.61 -11.92
N GLY A 134 -2.33 3.08 -13.15
CA GLY A 134 -2.47 1.63 -13.40
C GLY A 134 -1.44 0.74 -12.68
N TYR A 135 -0.40 1.32 -12.06
CA TYR A 135 0.68 0.58 -11.41
C TYR A 135 0.81 0.89 -9.90
N LYS A 136 0.71 2.17 -9.49
CA LYS A 136 0.97 2.60 -8.11
C LYS A 136 -0.15 3.48 -7.56
N VAL A 137 -0.29 3.46 -6.24
CA VAL A 137 -1.08 4.39 -5.43
C VAL A 137 -0.13 5.09 -4.47
N LYS A 138 -0.21 6.42 -4.41
CA LYS A 138 0.51 7.29 -3.49
C LYS A 138 -0.48 7.79 -2.44
N SER A 139 -0.08 7.73 -1.19
CA SER A 139 -0.97 7.93 -0.05
C SER A 139 -0.23 8.57 1.11
N GLN A 140 -0.98 9.26 1.98
CA GLN A 140 -0.39 9.82 3.20
C GLN A 140 0.01 8.71 4.18
N GLY A 141 -0.78 7.64 4.25
CA GLY A 141 -0.61 6.62 5.26
C GLY A 141 -0.95 5.23 4.78
N ILE A 142 -0.39 4.22 5.44
CA ILE A 142 -0.81 2.82 5.28
C ILE A 142 -0.84 2.08 6.62
N MET A 143 -1.61 1.01 6.68
CA MET A 143 -1.48 -0.03 7.70
C MET A 143 -1.17 -1.36 7.01
N LEU A 144 -0.09 -2.04 7.42
CA LEU A 144 0.19 -3.40 6.93
C LEU A 144 -0.70 -4.40 7.66
N LEU A 145 -1.44 -5.23 6.92
CA LEU A 145 -2.47 -6.11 7.47
C LEU A 145 -2.03 -7.57 7.46
N GLU A 146 -2.03 -8.18 6.28
CA GLU A 146 -1.78 -9.61 6.06
C GLU A 146 -0.67 -9.77 5.03
N GLU A 147 0.35 -10.57 5.35
CA GLU A 147 1.40 -10.92 4.41
C GLU A 147 0.90 -11.89 3.34
N LEU A 148 1.27 -11.61 2.10
CA LEU A 148 0.96 -12.44 0.94
C LEU A 148 2.14 -13.36 0.62
N LYS A 149 1.84 -14.65 0.50
CA LYS A 149 2.76 -15.68 0.02
C LYS A 149 2.74 -15.80 -1.50
#